data_AF-A0A0G2AM15-F1
#
_entry.id   AF-A0A0G2AM15-F1
#
_cell.length_a   1.000
_cell.length_b   1.000
_cell.length_c   1.000
_cell.angle_alpha   90.00
_cell.angle_beta   90.00
_cell.angle_gamma   90.00
#
_symmetry.space_group_name_H-M   'P 1'
#
loop_
_entity.id
_entity.type
_entity.pdbx_description
1 polymer ?
#
loop_
_entity_poly.entity_id
_entity_poly.type
_entity_poly.pdbx_seq_one_letter_code
_entity_poly.pdbx_strand_id
1 'polypeptide(L)'
;TIAYITEKPKRPEGNLITNGIMVLPRSICGLEPRRNANGEYFFTSLVDQLARREPVMAVRSRRAIGGISTMNDVERLNGQFRPPSILSL
;
A
#
# COMPACT_ATOMS: atom_id res chain seq x y z
N THR A 1 9.34 14.84 1.67
CA THR A 1 8.61 14.27 2.83
C THR A 1 7.15 14.10 2.46
N ILE A 2 6.48 13.06 2.95
CA ILE A 2 5.03 12.86 2.77
C ILE A 2 4.27 13.87 3.64
N ALA A 3 3.26 14.55 3.09
CA ALA A 3 2.48 15.54 3.84
C ALA A 3 1.40 14.90 4.73
N TYR A 4 0.65 13.95 4.18
CA TYR A 4 -0.35 13.15 4.89
C TYR A 4 -0.65 11.88 4.08
N ILE A 5 -1.30 10.91 4.72
CA ILE A 5 -1.84 9.72 4.06
C ILE A 5 -3.27 9.47 4.55
N THR A 6 -4.16 9.04 3.67
CA THR A 6 -5.58 8.83 3.98
C THR A 6 -6.04 7.47 3.48
N GLU A 7 -6.72 6.74 4.35
CA GLU A 7 -7.30 5.44 4.01
C GLU A 7 -8.54 5.65 3.14
N LYS A 8 -8.51 5.12 1.91
CA LYS A 8 -9.67 5.03 0.99
C LYS A 8 -10.51 6.33 0.94
N PRO A 9 -9.91 7.47 0.54
CA PRO A 9 -10.63 8.74 0.47
C PRO A 9 -11.79 8.64 -0.53
N LYS A 10 -12.96 9.19 -0.17
CA LYS A 10 -14.12 9.27 -1.08
C LYS A 10 -13.83 10.11 -2.33
N ARG A 11 -12.92 11.08 -2.21
CA ARG A 11 -12.45 11.96 -3.29
C ARG A 11 -10.92 11.98 -3.25
N PRO A 12 -10.23 11.16 -4.07
CA PRO A 12 -8.77 11.14 -4.07
C PRO A 12 -8.22 12.45 -4.65
N GLU A 13 -7.22 13.02 -3.98
CA GLU A 13 -6.55 14.26 -4.41
C GLU A 13 -5.41 14.01 -5.41
N GLY A 14 -5.09 12.75 -5.69
CA GLY A 14 -4.02 12.35 -6.61
C GLY A 14 -4.06 10.87 -6.97
N ASN A 15 -3.06 10.44 -7.73
CA ASN A 15 -2.94 9.07 -8.27
C ASN A 15 -1.83 8.24 -7.60
N LEU A 16 -1.24 8.74 -6.50
CA LEU A 16 -0.24 8.01 -5.74
C LEU A 16 -0.92 7.22 -4.61
N ILE A 17 -0.66 5.91 -4.59
CA ILE A 17 -1.16 5.00 -3.55
C ILE A 17 0.00 4.32 -2.83
N THR A 18 -0.25 3.86 -1.60
CA THR A 18 0.64 2.91 -0.93
C THR A 18 0.49 1.52 -1.56
N ASN A 19 1.59 0.82 -1.76
CA ASN A 19 1.62 -0.57 -2.22
C ASN A 19 1.83 -1.57 -1.08
N GLY A 20 1.79 -1.12 0.19
CA GLY A 20 1.97 -1.97 1.37
C GLY A 20 3.42 -2.34 1.70
N ILE A 21 4.41 -1.86 0.95
CA ILE A 21 5.83 -2.11 1.24
C ILE A 21 6.39 -0.90 1.99
N MET A 22 6.84 -1.12 3.22
CA MET A 22 7.33 -0.04 4.08
C MET A 22 8.57 -0.48 4.87
N VAL A 23 9.49 0.46 5.08
CA VAL A 23 10.57 0.34 6.07
C VAL A 23 10.22 1.31 7.18
N LEU A 24 10.03 0.78 8.39
CA LEU A 24 9.43 1.54 9.49
C LEU A 24 10.38 1.63 10.68
N PRO A 25 10.51 2.82 11.28
CA PRO A 25 11.24 2.97 12.53
C PRO A 25 10.44 2.36 13.69
N ARG A 26 11.16 1.96 14.76
CA ARG A 26 10.55 1.40 15.97
C ARG A 26 9.58 2.36 16.67
N SER A 27 9.73 3.67 16.45
CA SER A 27 8.84 4.73 16.98
C SER A 27 7.37 4.49 16.65
N ILE A 28 7.06 3.81 15.53
CA ILE A 28 5.69 3.53 15.13
C ILE A 28 4.93 2.66 16.14
N CYS A 29 5.64 1.81 16.90
CA CYS A 29 5.04 0.91 17.89
C CYS A 29 4.47 1.64 19.11
N GLY A 30 4.84 2.92 19.32
CA GLY A 30 4.30 3.77 20.38
C GLY A 30 3.10 4.60 19.94
N LEU A 31 2.58 4.40 18.72
CA LEU A 31 1.43 5.12 18.18
C LEU A 31 0.16 4.29 18.34
N GLU A 32 -0.94 4.97 18.63
CA GLU A 32 -2.25 4.33 18.78
C GLU A 32 -3.03 4.39 17.45
N PRO A 33 -3.47 3.24 16.90
CA PRO A 33 -4.21 3.22 15.64
C PRO A 33 -5.63 3.74 15.84
N ARG A 34 -6.12 4.50 14.86
CA ARG A 34 -7.51 4.95 14.83
C ARG A 34 -8.42 3.79 14.40
N ARG A 35 -9.54 3.63 15.11
CA ARG A 35 -10.62 2.73 14.72
C ARG A 35 -11.54 3.39 13.70
N ASN A 36 -12.04 2.59 12.76
CA ASN A 36 -13.14 3.00 11.88
C ASN A 36 -14.51 2.74 12.54
N ALA A 37 -15.59 3.13 11.87
CA ALA A 37 -16.95 2.93 12.34
C ALA A 37 -17.34 1.44 12.52
N ASN A 38 -16.62 0.53 11.87
CA ASN A 38 -16.82 -0.91 11.93
C ASN A 38 -15.94 -1.59 13.00
N GLY A 39 -15.16 -0.80 13.77
CA GLY A 39 -14.27 -1.30 14.83
C GLY A 39 -12.90 -1.79 14.36
N GLU A 40 -12.61 -1.75 13.05
CA GLU A 40 -11.30 -2.14 12.52
C GLU A 40 -10.26 -1.04 12.75
N TYR A 41 -9.02 -1.45 12.97
CA TYR A 41 -7.88 -0.55 13.08
C TYR A 41 -7.19 -0.38 11.74
N PHE A 42 -6.95 0.87 11.34
CA PHE A 42 -6.24 1.16 10.10
C PHE A 42 -4.76 1.44 10.34
N PHE A 43 -3.90 0.62 9.74
CA PHE A 43 -2.45 0.84 9.73
C PHE A 43 -2.08 2.20 9.13
N THR A 44 -2.82 2.64 8.10
CA THR A 44 -2.68 3.97 7.48
C THR A 44 -2.76 5.11 8.48
N SER A 45 -3.53 4.96 9.56
CA SER A 45 -3.62 5.98 10.62
C SER A 45 -2.33 6.10 11.45
N LEU A 46 -1.58 5.01 11.60
CA LEU A 46 -0.27 5.02 12.26
C LEU A 46 0.77 5.69 11.36
N VAL A 47 0.73 5.40 10.07
CA VAL A 47 1.64 6.00 9.08
C VAL A 47 1.40 7.51 8.94
N ASP A 48 0.14 7.97 8.98
CA ASP A 48 -0.18 9.41 8.99
C ASP A 48 0.36 10.10 10.25
N GLN A 49 0.17 9.47 11.42
CA GLN A 49 0.72 9.97 12.68
C GLN A 49 2.25 10.01 12.66
N LEU A 50 2.90 9.00 12.07
CA LEU A 50 4.35 8.93 11.90
C LEU A 50 4.84 10.07 11.02
N ALA A 51 4.23 10.29 9.85
CA ALA A 51 4.60 11.35 8.90
C ALA A 51 4.46 12.77 9.47
N ARG A 52 3.55 12.97 10.44
CA ARG A 52 3.41 14.25 11.17
C ARG A 52 4.46 14.45 12.25
N ARG A 53 5.05 13.37 12.77
CA ARG A 53 6.03 13.42 13.87
C ARG A 53 7.47 13.48 13.36
N GLU A 54 7.77 12.79 12.27
CA GLU A 54 9.12 12.69 11.74
C GLU A 54 9.16 12.67 10.20
N PRO A 55 10.30 13.01 9.58
CA PRO A 55 10.42 13.00 8.12
C PRO A 55 10.25 11.59 7.53
N VAL A 56 9.12 11.36 6.85
CA VAL A 56 8.87 10.13 6.09
C VAL A 56 8.97 10.42 4.59
N MET A 57 9.58 9.52 3.82
CA MET A 57 9.70 9.61 2.37
C MET A 57 8.90 8.51 1.66
N ALA A 58 8.17 8.89 0.62
CA ALA A 58 7.58 7.92 -0.31
C ALA A 58 8.59 7.59 -1.42
N VAL A 59 8.80 6.30 -1.68
CA VAL A 59 9.61 5.82 -2.80
C VAL A 59 8.70 5.26 -3.88
N ARG A 60 8.75 5.84 -5.08
CA ARG A 60 7.88 5.42 -6.19
C ARG A 60 8.37 4.10 -6.77
N SER A 61 7.56 3.04 -6.66
CA SER A 61 7.82 1.77 -7.34
C SER A 61 7.57 1.89 -8.85
N ARG A 62 8.48 1.35 -9.66
CA ARG A 62 8.35 1.31 -11.13
C ARG A 62 7.53 0.11 -11.64
N ARG A 63 7.38 -0.94 -10.82
CA ARG A 63 6.73 -2.22 -11.19
C ARG A 63 5.85 -2.72 -10.06
N ALA A 64 4.90 -1.89 -9.64
CA ALA A 64 3.91 -2.31 -8.64
C ALA A 64 2.96 -3.35 -9.25
N ILE A 65 2.86 -4.53 -8.64
CA ILE A 65 1.96 -5.62 -9.06
C ILE A 65 0.49 -5.30 -8.71
N GLY A 66 0.28 -4.34 -7.80
CA GLY A 66 -1.03 -3.99 -7.24
C GLY A 66 -1.46 -4.99 -6.17
N GLY A 67 -2.65 -4.78 -5.60
CA GLY A 67 -3.29 -5.78 -4.75
C GLY A 67 -3.79 -6.96 -5.56
N ILE A 68 -3.90 -8.13 -4.92
CA ILE A 68 -4.61 -9.29 -5.43
C ILE A 68 -5.77 -9.51 -4.47
N SER A 69 -6.95 -8.99 -4.81
CA SER A 69 -8.10 -8.97 -3.88
C SER A 69 -9.40 -9.43 -4.54
N THR A 70 -9.41 -9.56 -5.86
CA THR A 70 -10.56 -10.01 -6.66
C THR A 70 -10.13 -11.06 -7.67
N MET A 71 -11.08 -11.83 -8.22
CA MET A 71 -10.79 -12.76 -9.31
C MET A 71 -10.25 -12.07 -10.56
N ASN A 72 -10.72 -10.85 -10.84
CA ASN A 72 -10.21 -10.04 -11.95
C ASN A 72 -8.71 -9.72 -11.79
N ASP A 73 -8.20 -9.58 -10.55
CA ASP A 73 -6.76 -9.39 -10.32
C ASP A 73 -5.96 -10.63 -10.72
N VAL A 74 -6.49 -11.82 -10.45
CA VAL A 74 -5.87 -13.10 -10.82
C VAL A 74 -5.82 -13.24 -12.34
N GLU A 75 -6.94 -12.97 -13.02
CA GLU A 75 -7.01 -13.01 -14.49
C GLU A 75 -6.02 -12.05 -15.15
N ARG A 76 -5.93 -10.82 -14.63
CA ARG A 76 -4.96 -9.82 -15.08
C ARG A 76 -3.51 -10.33 -14.97
N LEU A 77 -3.16 -11.00 -13.88
CA LEU A 77 -1.81 -11.52 -13.66
C LEU A 77 -1.51 -12.77 -14.50
N ASN A 78 -2.49 -13.66 -14.68
CA ASN A 78 -2.35 -14.83 -15.54
C ASN A 78 -2.08 -14.46 -17.01
N GLY A 79 -2.68 -13.36 -17.50
CA GLY A 79 -2.37 -12.83 -18.83
C GLY A 79 -0.95 -12.28 -18.97
N GLN A 80 -0.30 -11.89 -17.87
CA GLN A 80 1.04 -11.31 -17.84
C GLN A 80 2.15 -12.35 -17.64
N PHE A 81 1.85 -13.44 -16.92
CA PHE A 81 2.78 -14.54 -16.69
C PHE A 81 2.41 -15.75 -17.55
N ARG A 82 2.87 -15.75 -18.81
CA ARG A 82 2.99 -17.02 -19.54
C ARG A 82 4.27 -17.71 -19.07
N PRO A 83 4.19 -18.93 -18.49
CA PRO A 83 5.40 -19.70 -18.22
C PRO A 83 6.16 -19.91 -19.55
N PRO A 84 7.50 -19.87 -19.55
CA PRO A 84 8.25 -20.21 -20.75
C PRO A 84 7.83 -21.61 -21.20
N SER A 85 7.46 -21.73 -22.48
CA SER A 85 7.07 -23.01 -23.07
C SER A 85 8.22 -24.01 -22.95
N ILE A 86 8.02 -25.09 -22.17
CA ILE A 86 8.97 -26.21 -22.06
C ILE A 86 8.86 -27.10 -23.31
N LEU A 87 8.95 -26.51 -24.50
CA LEU A 87 8.96 -27.22 -25.78
C LEU A 87 10.00 -26.57 -26.69
N SER A 88 11.27 -26.83 -26.38
CA SER A 88 12.38 -26.81 -27.34
C SER A 88 13.58 -27.57 -26.76
N LEU A 89 13.47 -28.90 -26.72
CA LEU A 89 14.59 -29.84 -26.72
C LEU A 89 14.24 -30.96 -27.71
#